data_AF-A0A137NU69-F1
#
_entry.id   AF-A0A137NU69-F1
#
_cell.length_a   1.000
_cell.length_b   1.000
_cell.length_c   1.000
_cell.angle_alpha   90.00
_cell.angle_beta   90.00
_cell.angle_gamma   90.00
#
_symmetry.space_group_name_H-M   'P 1'
#
loop_
_entity.id
_entity.type
_entity.pdbx_description
1 polymer ?
#
loop_
_entity_poly.entity_id
_entity_poly.type
_entity_poly.pdbx_seq_one_letter_code
_entity_poly.pdbx_strand_id
1 'polypeptide(L)'
;MSNLGTSNPVNEEHSAAGHVEHFFKKVGIRYQQFLDRVTPFATQRWVSTVVLAILFMVRIIFLEGWYIVAYALGIYLLNLFLAFLTPKIDPALEALENQEDEDGPILPMRNSDEFRPFIRRLPEFKFWHLSTRAIIISIFCTLFEALNVPVFWPILLFYFIFLFVLTMRRQIQHMIQYRYLPFDYGKKKYAKNSK
;
A
#
# COMPACT_ATOMS: atom_id res chain seq x y z
N MET A 1 1.94 30.01 -58.15
CA MET A 1 2.79 29.56 -57.01
C MET A 1 1.96 29.72 -55.75
N SER A 2 1.31 28.64 -55.32
CA SER A 2 0.47 28.60 -54.12
C SER A 2 1.36 28.52 -52.87
N ASN A 3 1.11 29.42 -51.93
CA ASN A 3 1.77 29.55 -50.63
C ASN A 3 2.02 28.19 -49.96
N LEU A 4 3.29 27.86 -49.70
CA LEU A 4 3.66 26.90 -48.67
C LEU A 4 3.34 27.55 -47.31
N GLY A 5 2.26 27.09 -46.68
CA GLY A 5 1.99 27.38 -45.28
C GLY A 5 3.07 26.76 -44.42
N THR A 6 3.92 27.61 -43.84
CA THR A 6 4.79 27.24 -42.72
C THR A 6 3.89 26.86 -41.55
N SER A 7 3.77 25.55 -41.26
CA SER A 7 3.18 25.07 -40.01
C SER A 7 4.10 25.49 -38.87
N ASN A 8 3.59 26.37 -37.98
CA ASN A 8 4.31 26.77 -36.78
C ASN A 8 4.46 25.56 -35.84
N PRO A 9 5.69 25.10 -35.52
CA PRO A 9 5.93 23.90 -34.72
C PRO A 9 5.39 24.01 -33.28
N VAL A 10 5.22 25.23 -32.77
CA VAL A 10 4.69 25.52 -31.42
C VAL A 10 3.23 25.10 -31.27
N ASN A 11 2.42 25.19 -32.33
CA ASN A 11 0.99 24.83 -32.27
C ASN A 11 0.76 23.31 -32.30
N GLU A 12 1.69 22.54 -32.90
CA GLU A 12 1.64 21.07 -32.93
C GLU A 12 2.01 20.48 -31.56
N GLU A 13 3.02 21.03 -30.86
CA GLU A 13 3.40 20.57 -29.51
C GLU A 13 2.29 20.79 -28.47
N HIS A 14 1.65 21.97 -28.45
CA HIS A 14 0.53 22.23 -27.53
C HIS A 14 -0.69 21.36 -27.82
N SER A 15 -0.96 21.08 -29.09
CA SER A 15 -2.03 20.16 -29.50
C SER A 15 -1.71 18.73 -29.07
N ALA A 16 -0.50 18.23 -29.34
CA ALA A 16 -0.08 16.89 -28.93
C ALA A 16 -0.13 16.69 -27.41
N ALA A 17 0.35 17.68 -26.64
CA ALA A 17 0.27 17.66 -25.18
C ALA A 17 -1.18 17.60 -24.67
N GLY A 18 -2.10 18.36 -25.29
CA GLY A 18 -3.52 18.34 -24.95
C GLY A 18 -4.20 16.99 -25.27
N HIS A 19 -3.86 16.34 -26.39
CA HIS A 19 -4.39 15.02 -26.74
C HIS A 19 -3.93 13.94 -25.76
N VAL A 20 -2.66 13.99 -25.36
CA VAL A 20 -2.07 13.07 -24.39
C VAL A 20 -2.73 13.23 -23.01
N GLU A 21 -2.88 14.47 -22.53
CA GLU A 21 -3.57 14.76 -21.27
C GLU A 21 -5.02 14.26 -21.29
N HIS A 22 -5.74 14.53 -22.38
CA HIS A 22 -7.13 14.13 -22.52
C HIS A 22 -7.30 12.60 -22.63
N PHE A 23 -6.31 11.91 -23.20
CA PHE A 23 -6.24 10.44 -23.24
C PHE A 23 -5.98 9.86 -21.85
N PHE A 24 -4.96 10.35 -21.13
CA PHE A 24 -4.68 9.91 -19.75
C PHE A 24 -5.86 10.15 -18.82
N LYS A 25 -6.56 11.28 -18.96
CA LYS A 25 -7.78 11.58 -18.21
C LYS A 25 -8.90 10.58 -18.52
N LYS A 26 -9.13 10.26 -19.79
CA LYS A 26 -10.13 9.25 -20.20
C LYS A 26 -9.78 7.85 -19.68
N VAL A 27 -8.49 7.47 -19.70
CA VAL A 27 -8.01 6.19 -19.15
C VAL A 27 -8.20 6.16 -17.64
N GLY A 28 -7.84 7.23 -16.93
CA GLY A 28 -8.02 7.36 -15.47
C GLY A 28 -9.49 7.25 -15.06
N ILE A 29 -10.40 7.90 -15.79
CA ILE A 29 -11.84 7.80 -15.53
C ILE A 29 -12.34 6.36 -15.70
N ARG A 30 -11.99 5.69 -16.80
CA ARG A 30 -12.40 4.28 -17.02
C ARG A 30 -11.83 3.34 -15.99
N TYR A 31 -10.58 3.55 -15.61
CA TYR A 31 -9.92 2.76 -14.59
C TYR A 31 -10.61 2.94 -13.22
N GLN A 32 -10.96 4.17 -12.85
CA GLN A 32 -11.73 4.42 -11.64
C GLN A 32 -13.12 3.76 -11.68
N GLN A 33 -13.83 3.84 -12.81
CA GLN A 33 -15.12 3.16 -13.00
C GLN A 33 -15.01 1.63 -12.86
N PHE A 34 -13.91 1.04 -13.36
CA PHE A 34 -13.63 -0.38 -13.16
C PHE A 34 -13.39 -0.71 -11.69
N LEU A 35 -12.58 0.10 -10.99
CA LEU A 35 -12.32 -0.08 -9.56
C LEU A 35 -13.60 0.02 -8.73
N ASP A 36 -14.47 0.98 -9.05
CA ASP A 36 -15.76 1.17 -8.37
C ASP A 36 -16.68 -0.04 -8.56
N ARG A 37 -16.67 -0.66 -9.76
CA ARG A 37 -17.44 -1.89 -10.04
C ARG A 37 -16.92 -3.11 -9.28
N VAL A 38 -15.62 -3.19 -9.03
CA VAL A 38 -14.96 -4.33 -8.36
C VAL A 38 -14.95 -4.18 -6.82
N THR A 39 -15.26 -2.99 -6.32
CA THR A 39 -15.33 -2.64 -4.89
C THR A 39 -16.20 -3.60 -4.05
N PRO A 40 -17.44 -3.98 -4.42
CA PRO A 40 -18.30 -4.80 -3.57
C PRO A 40 -17.85 -6.26 -3.43
N PHE A 41 -17.05 -6.79 -4.35
CA PHE A 41 -16.70 -8.21 -4.41
C PHE A 41 -15.46 -8.55 -3.58
N ALA A 42 -15.49 -8.31 -2.26
CA ALA A 42 -14.34 -8.51 -1.37
C ALA A 42 -13.76 -9.95 -1.44
N THR A 43 -14.61 -10.98 -1.35
CA THR A 43 -14.14 -12.37 -1.36
C THR A 43 -13.43 -12.73 -2.66
N GLN A 44 -14.02 -12.38 -3.82
CA GLN A 44 -13.43 -12.70 -5.13
C GLN A 44 -12.11 -11.97 -5.35
N ARG A 45 -12.01 -10.72 -4.87
CA ARG A 45 -10.78 -9.93 -4.86
C ARG A 45 -9.66 -10.65 -4.11
N TRP A 46 -9.90 -11.06 -2.87
CA TRP A 46 -8.87 -11.72 -2.07
C TRP A 46 -8.51 -13.11 -2.60
N VAL A 47 -9.49 -13.88 -3.08
CA VAL A 47 -9.24 -15.17 -3.72
C VAL A 47 -8.33 -15.00 -4.94
N SER A 48 -8.57 -14.02 -5.80
CA SER A 48 -7.73 -13.80 -6.98
C SER A 48 -6.30 -13.39 -6.61
N THR A 49 -6.11 -12.53 -5.59
CA THR A 49 -4.78 -12.17 -5.08
C THR A 49 -4.04 -13.38 -4.51
N VAL A 50 -4.71 -14.23 -3.73
CA VAL A 50 -4.11 -15.44 -3.16
C VAL A 50 -3.72 -16.42 -4.26
N VAL A 51 -4.57 -16.62 -5.26
CA VAL A 51 -4.25 -17.46 -6.43
C VAL A 51 -3.02 -16.92 -7.16
N LEU A 52 -2.95 -15.62 -7.42
CA LEU A 52 -1.77 -14.99 -8.04
C LEU A 52 -0.51 -15.14 -7.20
N ALA A 53 -0.62 -14.98 -5.87
CA ALA A 53 0.50 -15.17 -4.95
C ALA A 53 1.00 -16.63 -4.95
N ILE A 54 0.08 -17.60 -4.95
CA ILE A 54 0.44 -19.02 -5.03
C ILE A 54 1.13 -19.32 -6.36
N LEU A 55 0.60 -18.82 -7.49
CA LEU A 55 1.22 -19.00 -8.80
C LEU A 55 2.64 -18.42 -8.83
N PHE A 56 2.84 -17.24 -8.24
CA PHE A 56 4.16 -16.65 -8.08
C PHE A 56 5.09 -17.53 -7.24
N MET A 57 4.65 -18.00 -6.08
CA MET A 57 5.46 -18.86 -5.20
C MET A 57 5.82 -20.19 -5.87
N VAL A 58 4.84 -20.84 -6.50
CA VAL A 58 5.04 -22.05 -7.30
C VAL A 58 6.12 -21.81 -8.35
N ARG A 59 6.02 -20.72 -9.11
CA ARG A 59 7.02 -20.36 -10.12
C ARG A 59 8.44 -20.24 -9.53
N ILE A 60 8.60 -19.53 -8.42
CA ILE A 60 9.91 -19.33 -7.78
C ILE A 60 10.51 -20.66 -7.29
N ILE A 61 9.69 -21.54 -6.73
CA ILE A 61 10.13 -22.85 -6.23
C ILE A 61 10.52 -23.77 -7.39
N PHE A 62 9.73 -23.82 -8.47
CA PHE A 62 10.03 -24.70 -9.61
C PHE A 62 11.22 -24.24 -10.45
N LEU A 63 11.41 -22.93 -10.61
CA LEU A 63 12.51 -22.38 -11.39
C LEU A 63 13.78 -22.12 -10.56
N GLU A 64 13.70 -22.31 -9.23
CA GLU A 64 14.79 -22.10 -8.27
C GLU A 64 15.56 -20.78 -8.48
N GLY A 65 14.85 -19.68 -8.80
CA GLY A 65 15.46 -18.42 -9.21
C GLY A 65 14.64 -17.18 -8.85
N TRP A 66 15.14 -15.99 -9.22
CA TRP A 66 14.52 -14.69 -8.96
C TRP A 66 14.22 -14.40 -7.47
N TYR A 67 15.07 -14.92 -6.58
CA TYR A 67 14.94 -14.73 -5.13
C TYR A 67 14.95 -13.27 -4.69
N ILE A 68 15.69 -12.40 -5.41
CA ILE A 68 15.69 -10.96 -5.14
C ILE A 68 14.31 -10.34 -5.41
N VAL A 69 13.64 -10.77 -6.50
CA VAL A 69 12.29 -10.29 -6.84
C VAL A 69 11.28 -10.76 -5.80
N ALA A 70 11.39 -12.02 -5.36
CA ALA A 70 10.55 -12.56 -4.29
C ALA A 70 10.79 -11.83 -2.95
N TYR A 71 12.04 -11.53 -2.62
CA TYR A 71 12.41 -10.78 -1.43
C TYR A 71 11.88 -9.34 -1.45
N ALA A 72 12.03 -8.63 -2.58
CA ALA A 72 11.49 -7.29 -2.77
C ALA A 72 9.96 -7.27 -2.63
N LEU A 73 9.26 -8.24 -3.24
CA LEU A 73 7.82 -8.41 -3.08
C LEU A 73 7.45 -8.65 -1.62
N GLY A 74 8.18 -9.53 -0.92
CA GLY A 74 7.96 -9.85 0.48
C GLY A 74 8.08 -8.62 1.39
N ILE A 75 9.16 -7.84 1.24
CA ILE A 75 9.35 -6.59 2.00
C ILE A 75 8.24 -5.59 1.66
N TYR A 76 7.88 -5.46 0.39
CA TYR A 76 6.83 -4.55 -0.02
C TYR A 76 5.49 -4.90 0.62
N LEU A 77 5.10 -6.19 0.59
CA LEU A 77 3.88 -6.69 1.22
C LEU A 77 3.92 -6.52 2.74
N LEU A 78 5.08 -6.74 3.37
CA LEU A 78 5.27 -6.44 4.79
C LEU A 78 5.04 -4.96 5.08
N ASN A 79 5.67 -4.06 4.33
CA ASN A 79 5.46 -2.61 4.50
C ASN A 79 4.00 -2.21 4.34
N LEU A 80 3.30 -2.81 3.37
CA LEU A 80 1.88 -2.60 3.17
C LEU A 80 1.05 -3.08 4.37
N PHE A 81 1.44 -4.21 4.95
CA PHE A 81 0.82 -4.78 6.14
C PHE A 81 1.06 -3.90 7.37
N LEU A 82 2.26 -3.32 7.50
CA LEU A 82 2.55 -2.33 8.54
C LEU A 82 1.66 -1.11 8.39
N ALA A 83 1.58 -0.54 7.19
CA ALA A 83 0.69 0.59 6.90
C ALA A 83 -0.80 0.27 7.10
N PHE A 84 -1.19 -1.00 7.06
CA PHE A 84 -2.53 -1.44 7.40
C PHE A 84 -2.76 -1.47 8.92
N LEU A 85 -1.75 -1.85 9.70
CA LEU A 85 -1.79 -1.88 11.17
C LEU A 85 -1.57 -0.50 11.82
N THR A 86 -0.83 0.40 11.17
CA THR A 86 -0.60 1.75 11.70
C THR A 86 -1.92 2.57 11.64
N PRO A 87 -2.32 3.23 12.73
CA PRO A 87 -3.49 4.12 12.72
C PRO A 87 -3.26 5.32 11.79
N LYS A 88 -4.34 5.93 11.28
CA LYS A 88 -4.23 7.19 10.50
C LYS A 88 -3.65 8.36 11.28
N ILE A 89 -3.90 8.39 12.58
CA ILE A 89 -3.52 9.45 13.50
C ILE A 89 -2.59 8.78 14.51
N ASP A 90 -1.30 8.80 14.23
CA ASP A 90 -0.28 8.27 15.11
C ASP A 90 0.34 9.44 15.88
N PRO A 91 0.23 9.50 17.22
CA PRO A 91 0.88 10.52 18.04
C PRO A 91 2.39 10.59 17.82
N ALA A 92 3.03 9.49 17.40
CA ALA A 92 4.46 9.48 17.08
C ALA A 92 4.77 10.13 15.72
N LEU A 93 3.84 10.10 14.76
CA LEU A 93 3.96 10.83 13.50
C LEU A 93 3.65 12.31 13.71
N GLU A 94 2.62 12.63 14.50
CA GLU A 94 2.39 14.00 14.98
C GLU A 94 3.61 14.51 15.76
N ALA A 95 4.25 13.69 16.62
CA ALA A 95 5.45 14.12 17.35
C ALA A 95 6.68 14.30 16.44
N LEU A 96 6.78 13.55 15.34
CA LEU A 96 7.83 13.74 14.34
C LEU A 96 7.55 14.98 13.46
N GLU A 97 6.31 15.18 13.02
CA GLU A 97 5.86 16.39 12.30
C GLU A 97 6.02 17.65 13.19
N ASN A 98 5.65 17.57 14.47
CA ASN A 98 5.85 18.65 15.45
C ASN A 98 7.32 18.82 15.88
N GLN A 99 8.18 17.82 15.68
CA GLN A 99 9.64 17.97 15.86
C GLN A 99 10.30 18.62 14.64
N GLU A 100 9.70 18.51 13.46
CA GLU A 100 10.12 19.25 12.26
C GLU A 100 9.65 20.73 12.32
N ASP A 101 8.56 21.03 13.06
CA ASP A 101 8.08 22.39 13.38
C ASP A 101 8.63 22.89 14.74
N GLU A 102 9.95 23.01 14.85
CA GLU A 102 10.66 23.45 16.06
C GLU A 102 10.50 24.97 16.32
N ASP A 103 9.30 25.49 16.64
CA ASP A 103 9.13 26.70 17.48
C ASP A 103 7.66 26.99 17.95
N GLY A 104 7.00 26.03 18.60
CA GLY A 104 5.66 26.23 19.16
C GLY A 104 5.53 25.72 20.60
N PRO A 105 5.05 26.52 21.57
CA PRO A 105 4.87 26.07 22.94
C PRO A 105 3.83 24.94 23.00
N ILE A 106 4.29 23.73 23.28
CA ILE A 106 3.47 22.54 23.46
C ILE A 106 2.66 22.70 24.76
N LEU A 107 1.38 23.04 24.63
CA LEU A 107 0.47 23.06 25.77
C LEU A 107 0.28 21.62 26.26
N PRO A 108 0.50 21.32 27.55
CA PRO A 108 0.30 19.99 28.09
C PRO A 108 -1.19 19.64 28.03
N MET A 109 -1.60 18.89 27.02
CA MET A 109 -2.96 18.33 26.96
C MET A 109 -3.07 17.20 27.98
N ARG A 110 -3.69 17.57 29.10
CA ARG A 110 -4.05 16.70 30.20
C ARG A 110 -4.77 15.43 29.70
N ASN A 111 -4.28 14.27 30.16
CA ASN A 111 -4.93 12.95 30.15
C ASN A 111 -6.47 13.04 30.19
N SER A 112 -7.11 13.09 29.03
CA SER A 112 -8.46 12.58 28.89
C SER A 112 -8.30 11.30 28.07
N ASP A 113 -8.80 10.19 28.60
CA ASP A 113 -8.94 8.90 27.92
C ASP A 113 -9.90 9.05 26.72
N GLU A 114 -9.52 9.89 25.76
CA GLU A 114 -10.27 10.13 24.54
C GLU A 114 -10.02 8.93 23.63
N PHE A 115 -10.96 7.99 23.67
CA PHE A 115 -10.98 6.84 22.78
C PHE A 115 -11.08 7.33 21.33
N ARG A 116 -9.95 7.32 20.61
CA ARG A 116 -9.91 7.61 19.17
C ARG A 116 -10.26 6.33 18.42
N PRO A 117 -11.40 6.26 17.70
CA PRO A 117 -11.77 5.07 16.93
C PRO A 117 -10.64 4.71 15.96
N PHE A 118 -10.24 3.44 15.92
CA PHE A 118 -9.16 3.00 15.05
C PHE A 118 -9.59 3.11 13.58
N ILE A 119 -9.18 4.19 12.93
CA ILE A 119 -9.28 4.34 11.48
C ILE A 119 -7.96 3.85 10.89
N ARG A 120 -7.98 2.66 10.29
CA ARG A 120 -6.86 2.07 9.56
C ARG A 120 -6.27 3.05 8.55
N ARG A 121 -4.94 3.23 8.52
CA ARG A 121 -4.26 4.14 7.57
C ARG A 121 -4.48 3.75 6.13
N LEU A 122 -4.42 2.45 5.84
CA LEU A 122 -4.73 1.91 4.52
C LEU A 122 -6.11 1.21 4.51
N PRO A 123 -7.10 1.74 3.77
CA PRO A 123 -8.35 1.04 3.52
C PRO A 123 -8.07 -0.33 2.87
N GLU A 124 -8.85 -1.35 3.25
CA GLU A 124 -8.69 -2.73 2.76
C GLU A 124 -8.66 -2.81 1.23
N PHE A 125 -9.49 -2.03 0.55
CA PHE A 125 -9.51 -1.96 -0.91
C PHE A 125 -8.19 -1.50 -1.50
N LYS A 126 -7.56 -0.46 -0.91
CA LYS A 126 -6.24 0.03 -1.35
C LYS A 126 -5.14 -0.97 -1.05
N PHE A 127 -5.19 -1.64 0.11
CA PHE A 127 -4.26 -2.71 0.46
C PHE A 127 -4.31 -3.85 -0.56
N TRP A 128 -5.52 -4.32 -0.88
CA TRP A 128 -5.75 -5.37 -1.86
C TRP A 128 -5.23 -4.98 -3.24
N HIS A 129 -5.57 -3.76 -3.69
CA HIS A 129 -5.19 -3.28 -5.01
C HIS A 129 -3.67 -3.15 -5.16
N LEU A 130 -3.01 -2.54 -4.18
CA LEU A 130 -1.55 -2.38 -4.16
C LEU A 130 -0.82 -3.73 -4.09
N SER A 131 -1.30 -4.65 -3.23
CA SER A 131 -0.77 -6.02 -3.15
C SER A 131 -0.87 -6.75 -4.48
N THR A 132 -2.06 -6.74 -5.10
CA THR A 132 -2.32 -7.43 -6.36
C THR A 132 -1.46 -6.87 -7.49
N ARG A 133 -1.37 -5.54 -7.57
CA ARG A 133 -0.52 -4.86 -8.55
C ARG A 133 0.96 -5.23 -8.36
N ALA A 134 1.46 -5.27 -7.13
CA ALA A 134 2.84 -5.66 -6.84
C ALA A 134 3.12 -7.10 -7.26
N ILE A 135 2.21 -8.05 -6.95
CA ILE A 135 2.35 -9.46 -7.35
C ILE A 135 2.39 -9.59 -8.89
N ILE A 136 1.50 -8.89 -9.61
CA ILE A 136 1.48 -8.91 -11.08
C ILE A 136 2.80 -8.36 -11.65
N ILE A 137 3.31 -7.26 -11.10
CA ILE A 137 4.60 -6.68 -11.50
C ILE A 137 5.73 -7.67 -11.21
N SER A 138 5.74 -8.32 -10.03
CA SER A 138 6.75 -9.32 -9.70
C SER A 138 6.71 -10.52 -10.64
N ILE A 139 5.53 -11.03 -11.00
CA ILE A 139 5.39 -12.08 -12.02
C ILE A 139 5.97 -11.61 -13.35
N PHE A 140 5.69 -10.39 -13.78
CA PHE A 140 6.26 -9.83 -15.00
C PHE A 140 7.78 -9.68 -14.92
N CYS A 141 8.31 -9.20 -13.78
CA CYS A 141 9.75 -9.11 -13.52
C CYS A 141 10.45 -10.48 -13.59
N THR A 142 9.78 -11.56 -13.16
CA THR A 142 10.34 -12.92 -13.28
C THR A 142 10.40 -13.46 -14.71
N LEU A 143 9.87 -12.73 -15.71
CA LEU A 143 10.04 -13.06 -17.12
C LEU A 143 11.40 -12.60 -17.67
N PHE A 144 12.09 -11.69 -16.97
CA PHE A 144 13.38 -11.16 -17.40
C PHE A 144 14.52 -11.86 -16.66
N GLU A 145 15.44 -12.45 -17.42
CA GLU A 145 16.64 -13.11 -16.87
C GLU A 145 17.60 -12.13 -16.20
N ALA A 146 17.60 -10.85 -16.60
CA ALA A 146 18.44 -9.82 -16.00
C ALA A 146 18.22 -9.63 -14.49
N LEU A 147 17.02 -9.98 -13.98
CA LEU A 147 16.68 -9.91 -12.56
C LEU A 147 16.95 -11.23 -11.81
N ASN A 148 17.44 -12.25 -12.50
CA ASN A 148 17.81 -13.54 -11.94
C ASN A 148 19.30 -13.56 -11.55
N VAL A 149 19.60 -13.02 -10.37
CA VAL A 149 20.97 -13.02 -9.84
C VAL A 149 21.14 -14.20 -8.87
N PRO A 150 22.18 -15.03 -9.02
CA PRO A 150 22.44 -16.14 -8.10
C PRO A 150 22.82 -15.57 -6.72
N VAL A 151 21.92 -15.76 -5.76
CA VAL A 151 22.09 -15.32 -4.37
C VAL A 151 21.76 -16.48 -3.45
N PHE A 152 22.40 -16.51 -2.28
CA PHE A 152 22.16 -17.56 -1.29
C PHE A 152 20.78 -17.36 -0.64
N TRP A 153 19.73 -17.88 -1.28
CA TRP A 153 18.34 -17.65 -0.88
C TRP A 153 17.98 -17.94 0.59
N PRO A 154 18.62 -18.89 1.31
CA PRO A 154 18.30 -19.11 2.72
C PRO A 154 18.62 -17.88 3.57
N ILE A 155 19.70 -17.13 3.26
CA ILE A 155 20.02 -15.92 4.03
C ILE A 155 18.94 -14.85 3.87
N LEU A 156 18.41 -14.68 2.65
CA LEU A 156 17.32 -13.75 2.38
C LEU A 156 16.06 -14.13 3.16
N LEU A 157 15.75 -15.42 3.23
CA LEU A 157 14.62 -15.92 4.01
C LEU A 157 14.81 -15.65 5.51
N PHE A 158 15.99 -15.93 6.07
CA PHE A 158 16.29 -15.64 7.47
C PHE A 158 16.24 -14.15 7.77
N TYR A 159 16.80 -13.29 6.90
CA TYR A 159 16.68 -11.84 7.02
C TYR A 159 15.23 -11.39 6.99
N PHE A 160 14.43 -11.92 6.06
CA PHE A 160 13.02 -11.59 5.97
C PHE A 160 12.26 -12.00 7.23
N ILE A 161 12.46 -13.21 7.74
CA ILE A 161 11.80 -13.67 8.98
C ILE A 161 12.22 -12.80 10.16
N PHE A 162 13.51 -12.52 10.31
CA PHE A 162 14.02 -11.68 11.40
C PHE A 162 13.44 -10.27 11.33
N LEU A 163 13.46 -9.64 10.15
CA LEU A 163 12.88 -8.33 9.90
C LEU A 163 11.38 -8.34 10.16
N PHE A 164 10.66 -9.34 9.64
CA PHE A 164 9.22 -9.52 9.87
C PHE A 164 8.89 -9.57 11.36
N VAL A 165 9.56 -10.45 12.12
CA VAL A 165 9.33 -10.60 13.56
C VAL A 165 9.67 -9.32 14.32
N LEU A 166 10.84 -8.72 14.05
CA LEU A 166 11.22 -7.46 14.69
C LEU A 166 10.20 -6.35 14.41
N THR A 167 9.79 -6.20 13.16
CA THR A 167 8.90 -5.11 12.77
C THR A 167 7.52 -5.33 13.36
N MET A 168 7.00 -6.56 13.34
CA MET A 168 5.73 -6.90 13.99
C MET A 168 5.76 -6.73 15.50
N ARG A 169 6.83 -7.18 16.19
CA ARG A 169 6.97 -7.00 17.64
C ARG A 169 6.99 -5.52 18.01
N ARG A 170 7.79 -4.71 17.31
CA ARG A 170 7.86 -3.26 17.53
C ARG A 170 6.50 -2.60 17.33
N GLN A 171 5.79 -2.99 16.28
CA GLN A 171 4.50 -2.41 15.93
C GLN A 171 3.42 -2.77 16.96
N ILE A 172 3.32 -4.05 17.34
CA ILE A 172 2.38 -4.50 18.39
C ILE A 172 2.69 -3.83 19.74
N GLN A 173 3.97 -3.67 20.10
CA GLN A 173 4.35 -2.99 21.33
C GLN A 173 3.91 -1.52 21.33
N HIS A 174 4.06 -0.81 20.21
CA HIS A 174 3.57 0.56 20.05
C HIS A 174 2.04 0.62 20.13
N MET A 175 1.34 -0.35 19.52
CA MET A 175 -0.12 -0.48 19.60
C MET A 175 -0.61 -0.61 21.05
N ILE A 176 0.06 -1.43 21.84
CA ILE A 176 -0.27 -1.68 23.24
C ILE A 176 0.03 -0.44 24.11
N GLN A 177 1.18 0.20 23.90
CA GLN A 177 1.63 1.36 24.68
C GLN A 177 0.68 2.57 24.55
N TYR A 178 0.15 2.79 23.35
CA TYR A 178 -0.71 3.92 23.03
C TYR A 178 -2.21 3.54 22.95
N ARG A 179 -2.58 2.34 23.42
CA ARG A 179 -3.98 1.87 23.58
C ARG A 179 -4.88 1.98 22.33
N TYR A 180 -4.35 1.78 21.12
CA TYR A 180 -5.18 1.59 19.93
C TYR A 180 -5.32 0.09 19.63
N LEU A 181 -6.44 -0.48 20.06
CA LEU A 181 -6.78 -1.88 19.79
C LEU A 181 -7.47 -1.98 18.41
N PRO A 182 -7.00 -2.84 17.48
CA PRO A 182 -7.64 -3.03 16.18
C PRO A 182 -9.01 -3.71 16.29
N PHE A 183 -9.31 -4.32 17.44
CA PHE A 183 -10.57 -4.97 17.74
C PHE A 183 -11.20 -4.33 18.97
N ASP A 184 -12.45 -3.90 18.85
CA ASP A 184 -13.31 -3.36 19.91
C ASP A 184 -13.70 -4.46 20.93
N TYR A 185 -12.72 -5.09 21.58
CA TYR A 185 -12.98 -5.98 22.71
C TYR A 185 -13.31 -5.13 23.94
N GLY A 186 -14.60 -4.81 24.11
CA GLY A 186 -15.08 -4.18 25.35
C GLY A 186 -16.14 -3.09 25.23
N LYS A 187 -16.76 -2.84 24.07
CA LYS A 187 -17.89 -1.89 24.01
C LYS A 187 -19.03 -2.35 24.92
N LYS A 188 -19.28 -1.59 26.00
CA LYS A 188 -20.49 -1.74 26.82
C LYS A 188 -21.70 -1.53 25.92
N LYS A 189 -22.51 -2.58 25.73
CA LYS A 189 -23.83 -2.46 25.13
C LYS A 189 -24.66 -1.57 26.05
N TYR A 190 -24.93 -0.33 25.65
CA TYR A 190 -25.88 0.50 26.36
C TYR A 190 -27.24 -0.19 26.28
N ALA A 191 -27.79 -0.58 27.44
CA ALA A 191 -29.14 -1.09 27.53
C ALA A 191 -30.08 -0.01 27.00
N LYS A 192 -30.84 -0.33 25.96
CA LYS A 192 -31.87 0.55 25.39
C LYS A 192 -33.00 0.61 26.41
N ASN A 193 -32.98 1.60 27.30
CA ASN A 193 -34.12 1.88 28.17
C ASN A 193 -35.28 2.35 27.28
N SER A 194 -36.16 1.42 26.94
CA SER A 194 -37.48 1.72 26.40
C SER A 194 -38.32 2.26 27.56
N LYS A 195 -38.72 3.54 27.45
CA LYS A 195 -39.95 4.01 28.10
C LYS A 195 -41.11 3.82 27.13
#